data_AF-A0A2T7X6B6-F1
#
_entry.id   AF-A0A2T7X6B6-F1
#
_cell.length_a   1.000
_cell.length_b   1.000
_cell.length_c   1.000
_cell.angle_alpha   90.00
_cell.angle_beta   90.00
_cell.angle_gamma   90.00
#
_symmetry.space_group_name_H-M   'P 1'
#
loop_
_entity.id
_entity.type
_entity.pdbx_description
1 polymer ?
#
loop_
_entity_poly.entity_id
_entity_poly.type
_entity_poly.pdbx_seq_one_letter_code
_entity_poly.pdbx_strand_id
1 'polypeptide(L)'
;MRDVPDGIRDDLMRAARERGQSLQVFLREVLEVEARKSRNREFLRAMVPIPVSGEMSSDRIAELIREGRDERDERIMDVLGTPADS
;
A
#
# COMPACT_ATOMS: atom_id res chain seq x y z
N MET A 1 5.00 21.27 -16.50
CA MET A 1 5.60 19.93 -16.48
C MET A 1 6.21 19.68 -17.84
N ARG A 2 7.53 19.66 -17.93
CA ARG A 2 8.21 19.78 -19.23
C ARG A 2 8.51 18.44 -19.89
N ASP A 3 8.61 17.36 -19.11
CA ASP A 3 9.06 16.05 -19.62
C ASP A 3 8.16 14.89 -19.14
N VAL A 4 6.84 15.06 -19.25
CA VAL A 4 5.88 13.98 -18.91
C VAL A 4 5.38 13.36 -20.21
N PRO A 5 5.56 12.03 -20.40
CA PRO A 5 5.00 11.30 -21.55
C PRO A 5 3.51 11.59 -21.71
N ASP A 6 3.05 11.76 -22.95
CA ASP A 6 1.69 12.22 -23.21
C ASP A 6 0.63 11.26 -22.62
N GLY A 7 0.83 9.94 -22.72
CA GLY A 7 -0.06 8.96 -22.10
C GLY A 7 -0.18 9.12 -20.57
N ILE A 8 0.93 9.39 -19.88
CA ILE A 8 0.90 9.63 -18.43
C ILE A 8 0.17 10.93 -18.11
N ARG A 9 0.36 11.96 -18.93
CA ARG A 9 -0.32 13.25 -18.76
C ARG A 9 -1.82 13.11 -18.91
N ASP A 10 -2.27 12.33 -19.89
CA ASP A 10 -3.68 12.10 -20.16
C ASP A 10 -4.34 11.29 -19.04
N ASP A 11 -3.66 10.28 -18.52
CA ASP A 11 -4.11 9.53 -17.35
C ASP A 11 -4.25 10.41 -16.10
N LEU A 12 -3.28 11.30 -15.85
CA LEU A 12 -3.33 12.24 -14.74
C LEU A 12 -4.47 13.26 -14.92
N MET A 13 -4.70 13.75 -16.14
CA MET A 13 -5.83 14.62 -16.45
C MET A 13 -7.18 13.91 -16.23
N ARG A 14 -7.30 12.66 -16.66
CA ARG A 14 -8.49 11.84 -16.45
C ARG A 14 -8.76 11.65 -14.96
N ALA A 15 -7.76 11.25 -14.19
CA ALA A 15 -7.87 11.07 -12.74
C ALA A 15 -8.28 12.36 -12.01
N ALA A 16 -7.73 13.51 -12.41
CA ALA A 16 -8.12 14.81 -11.85
C ALA A 16 -9.59 15.14 -12.15
N ARG A 17 -10.05 14.88 -13.39
CA ARG A 17 -11.45 15.11 -13.79
C ARG A 17 -12.42 14.19 -13.06
N GLU A 18 -12.10 12.91 -12.89
CA GLU A 18 -12.90 11.96 -12.11
C GLU A 18 -13.10 12.42 -10.67
N ARG A 19 -12.15 13.20 -10.13
CA ARG A 19 -12.23 13.82 -8.79
C ARG A 19 -12.83 15.24 -8.78
N GLY A 20 -13.23 15.77 -9.94
CA GLY A 20 -13.74 17.14 -10.06
C GLY A 20 -12.70 18.23 -9.76
N GLN A 21 -11.40 17.90 -9.87
CA GLN A 21 -10.29 18.77 -9.54
C GLN A 21 -9.58 19.28 -10.81
N SER A 22 -8.93 20.44 -10.70
CA SER A 22 -7.94 20.82 -11.70
C SER A 22 -6.69 19.94 -11.58
N LEU A 23 -6.00 19.72 -12.70
CA LEU A 23 -4.76 18.93 -12.71
C LEU A 23 -3.73 19.45 -11.71
N GLN A 24 -3.64 20.77 -11.54
CA GLN A 24 -2.71 21.41 -10.59
C GLN A 24 -3.01 21.02 -9.14
N VAL A 25 -4.28 21.06 -8.73
CA VAL A 25 -4.71 20.70 -7.37
C VAL A 25 -4.47 19.22 -7.12
N PHE A 26 -4.89 18.37 -8.06
CA PHE A 26 -4.70 16.93 -7.98
C PHE A 26 -3.21 16.56 -7.83
N LEU A 27 -2.33 17.15 -8.65
CA LEU A 27 -0.90 16.88 -8.58
C LEU A 27 -0.27 17.37 -7.28
N ARG A 28 -0.69 18.53 -6.78
CA ARG A 28 -0.22 19.03 -5.48
C ARG A 28 -0.53 18.03 -4.37
N GLU A 29 -1.77 17.52 -4.31
CA GLU A 29 -2.18 16.55 -3.29
C GLU A 29 -1.38 15.24 -3.40
N VAL A 30 -1.19 14.73 -4.62
CA VAL A 30 -0.37 13.54 -4.87
C VAL A 30 1.06 13.76 -4.39
N LEU A 31 1.66 14.91 -4.72
CA LEU A 31 3.03 15.24 -4.31
C LEU A 31 3.16 15.43 -2.80
N GLU A 32 2.17 16.02 -2.13
CA GLU A 32 2.15 16.15 -0.66
C GLU A 32 2.10 14.79 0.04
N VAL A 33 1.28 13.87 -0.47
CA VAL A 33 1.20 12.49 0.03
C VAL A 33 2.52 11.76 -0.17
N GLU A 34 3.11 11.84 -1.35
CA GLU A 34 4.39 11.17 -1.63
C GLU A 34 5.56 11.79 -0.86
N ALA A 35 5.59 13.11 -0.68
CA ALA A 35 6.58 13.78 0.16
C ALA A 35 6.47 13.33 1.62
N ARG A 36 5.24 13.20 2.15
CA ARG A 36 4.98 12.68 3.50
C ARG A 36 5.44 11.22 3.63
N LYS A 37 5.12 10.36 2.66
CA LYS A 37 5.58 8.96 2.65
C LYS A 37 7.10 8.86 2.59
N SER A 38 7.74 9.67 1.73
CA SER A 38 9.20 9.70 1.60
C SER A 38 9.85 10.07 2.94
N ARG A 39 9.36 11.14 3.58
CA ARG A 39 9.83 11.58 4.90
C ARG A 39 9.59 10.54 5.99
N ASN A 40 8.44 9.88 5.99
CA ASN A 40 8.15 8.80 6.93
C ASN A 40 9.09 7.60 6.72
N ARG A 41 9.38 7.22 5.48
CA ARG A 41 10.33 6.13 5.18
C ARG A 41 11.74 6.50 5.62
N GLU A 42 12.16 7.74 5.42
CA GLU A 42 13.46 8.22 5.89
C GLU A 42 13.54 8.21 7.42
N PHE A 43 12.51 8.72 8.09
CA PHE A 43 12.38 8.65 9.55
C PHE A 43 12.46 7.20 10.07
N LEU A 44 11.71 6.28 9.47
CA LEU A 44 11.74 4.86 9.84
C LEU A 44 13.11 4.20 9.59
N ARG A 45 13.81 4.59 8.51
CA ARG A 45 15.19 4.11 8.25
C ARG A 45 16.21 4.66 9.23
N ALA A 46 16.03 5.91 9.67
CA ALA A 46 16.93 6.56 10.63
C ALA A 46 16.68 6.10 12.07
N MET A 47 15.54 5.45 12.34
CA MET A 47 15.22 4.91 13.65
C MET A 47 16.07 3.67 13.91
N VAL A 48 16.90 3.71 14.96
CA VAL A 48 17.56 2.50 15.47
C VAL A 48 16.46 1.57 15.99
N PRO A 49 16.38 0.31 15.52
CA PRO A 49 15.40 -0.63 16.03
C PRO A 49 15.55 -0.74 17.54
N ILE A 50 14.50 -0.40 18.29
CA ILE A 50 14.44 -0.75 19.71
C ILE A 50 14.21 -2.26 19.72
N PRO A 51 15.12 -3.07 20.30
CA PRO A 51 14.91 -4.50 20.41
C PRO A 51 13.69 -4.75 21.31
N VAL A 52 12.56 -5.03 20.68
CA VAL A 52 11.34 -5.49 21.34
C VAL A 52 11.40 -7.00 21.42
N SER A 53 11.46 -7.53 22.64
CA SER A 53 11.43 -8.96 22.94
C SER A 53 10.02 -9.41 23.32
N GLY A 54 9.73 -10.71 23.17
CA GLY A 54 8.45 -11.28 23.57
C GLY A 54 7.33 -11.04 22.55
N GLU A 55 6.11 -10.76 23.03
CA GLU A 55 4.91 -10.64 22.20
C GLU A 55 4.99 -9.54 21.12
N MET A 56 5.80 -8.50 21.36
CA MET A 56 6.01 -7.39 20.44
C MET A 56 7.24 -7.54 19.54
N SER A 57 7.88 -8.71 19.54
CA SER A 57 9.01 -8.98 18.63
C SER A 57 8.57 -9.02 17.17
N SER A 58 9.45 -8.61 16.26
CA SER A 58 9.19 -8.64 14.82
C SER A 58 8.82 -10.04 14.32
N ASP A 59 9.45 -11.07 14.90
CA ASP A 59 9.24 -12.46 14.52
C ASP A 59 7.84 -12.94 14.92
N ARG A 60 7.39 -12.58 16.12
CA ARG A 60 6.02 -12.88 16.58
C ARG A 60 4.96 -12.12 15.80
N ILE A 61 5.21 -10.84 15.48
CA ILE A 61 4.30 -10.06 14.62
C ILE A 61 4.20 -10.69 13.22
N ALA A 62 5.33 -11.09 12.64
CA ALA A 62 5.35 -11.74 11.33
C ALA A 62 4.62 -13.10 11.35
N GLU A 63 4.73 -13.85 12.45
CA GLU A 63 4.00 -15.10 12.68
C GLU A 63 2.48 -14.87 12.75
N LEU A 64 2.03 -13.91 13.57
CA LEU A 64 0.61 -13.55 13.68
C LEU A 64 0.01 -13.10 12.33
N ILE A 65 0.77 -12.36 11.52
CA ILE A 65 0.34 -11.97 10.17
C ILE A 65 0.22 -13.18 9.24
N ARG A 66 1.13 -14.16 9.34
CA ARG A 66 1.05 -15.40 8.56
C ARG A 66 -0.16 -16.24 8.97
N GLU A 67 -0.33 -16.49 10.27
CA GLU A 67 -1.49 -17.20 10.82
C GLU A 67 -2.81 -16.59 10.31
N GLY A 68 -2.97 -15.27 10.41
CA GLY A 68 -4.16 -14.60 9.91
C GLY A 68 -4.36 -14.65 8.39
N ARG A 69 -3.28 -14.80 7.60
CA ARG A 69 -3.36 -15.01 6.14
C ARG A 69 -3.77 -16.43 5.82
N ASP A 70 -3.20 -17.42 6.50
CA ASP A 70 -3.52 -18.83 6.32
C ASP A 70 -4.98 -19.09 6.66
N GLU A 71 -5.47 -18.57 7.80
CA GLU A 71 -6.89 -18.65 8.15
C GLU A 71 -7.79 -17.93 7.12
N ARG A 72 -7.33 -16.81 6.55
CA ARG A 72 -8.10 -16.11 5.51
C ARG A 72 -8.17 -16.95 4.25
N ASP A 73 -7.07 -17.57 3.85
CA ASP A 73 -7.00 -18.41 2.68
C ASP A 73 -7.83 -19.69 2.88
N GLU A 74 -7.79 -20.31 4.06
CA GLU A 74 -8.68 -21.42 4.43
C GLU A 74 -10.16 -21.02 4.35
N ARG A 75 -10.55 -19.87 4.92
CA ARG A 75 -11.92 -19.34 4.80
C ARG A 75 -12.31 -19.05 3.35
N ILE A 76 -11.39 -18.52 2.54
CA ILE A 76 -11.64 -18.26 1.12
C ILE A 76 -11.82 -19.57 0.36
N MET A 77 -10.99 -20.59 0.63
CA MET A 77 -11.08 -21.90 0.00
C MET A 77 -12.34 -22.67 0.41
N ASP A 78 -12.77 -22.52 1.67
CA ASP A 78 -14.05 -23.03 2.18
C ASP A 78 -15.26 -22.37 1.50
N VAL A 79 -15.23 -21.04 1.33
CA VAL A 79 -16.29 -20.27 0.64
C VAL A 79 -16.31 -20.54 -0.87
N LEU A 80 -15.17 -20.82 -1.50
CA LEU A 80 -15.09 -21.04 -2.94
C LEU A 80 -15.46 -22.45 -3.38
N GLY A 81 -15.50 -23.43 -2.46
CA GLY A 81 -15.87 -24.82 -2.76
C GLY A 81 -14.85 -25.50 -3.69
N THR A 82 -14.35 -26.65 -3.26
CA THR A 82 -13.52 -27.54 -4.08
C THR A 82 -14.14 -27.76 -5.47
N PRO A 83 -13.49 -27.41 -6.60
CA PRO A 83 -13.83 -28.04 -7.85
C PRO A 83 -13.28 -29.46 -7.80
N ALA A 84 -14.22 -30.39 -7.59
CA ALA A 84 -14.22 -31.80 -8.00
C ALA A 84 -12.93 -32.62 -7.83
N ASP A 85 -13.04 -33.72 -7.08
CA ASP A 85 -13.01 -34.98 -7.81
C ASP A 85 -14.02 -35.98 -7.26
N SER A 86 -14.40 -36.87 -8.17
CA SER A 86 -15.60 -37.71 -8.21
C SER A 86 -15.68 -38.83 -7.17
#